data_AF-A0A7V4H0S8-F1
#
_entry.id   AF-A0A7V4H0S8-F1
#
_cell.length_a   1.000
_cell.length_b   1.000
_cell.length_c   1.000
_cell.angle_alpha   90.00
_cell.angle_beta   90.00
_cell.angle_gamma   90.00
#
_symmetry.space_group_name_H-M   'P 1'
#
loop_
_entity.id
_entity.type
_entity.pdbx_description
1 polymer ?
#
loop_
_entity_poly.entity_id
_entity_poly.type
_entity_poly.pdbx_seq_one_letter_code
_entity_poly.pdbx_strand_id
1 'polypeptide(L)'
;MDRVVTDFGARPNTAEDTVPAVRAALENCAGRKGIRLVFPPGRYHFYRDAAPERNLWISNNDGGVKRIGIPLFAVTDFELEGNGAELVFHGRMVPLAVWNSRGIRLKHFRVDWDRPFTLEGRILDQGRETLDLAMSPATPYVIREGRISGLDDDCYPQRNLGVIEFDPERREYAWDTRYPWLPNRAVELEPGRVRLFGPFEPVRIGRVLLLRMEGRHSPAVSVGRSAEVEVEDVALHAAAGMGLIVQESRDLQVCGLKVIPAPGSGRCLSVQDDATHFCNCRGRIVMERCRFEDNWDDGSNVHGIYRVVTQRGPNWVVTQVRHFQQLGVGMGEEDGDRFE
;
A
#
# COMPACT_ATOMS: atom_id res chain seq x y z
N MET A 1 27.26 -5.21 -12.50
CA MET A 1 27.88 -3.89 -12.27
C MET A 1 26.88 -3.05 -11.52
N ASP A 2 27.33 -2.41 -10.45
CA ASP A 2 26.43 -1.63 -9.61
C ASP A 2 26.03 -0.33 -10.32
N ARG A 3 24.82 0.12 -10.03
CA ARG A 3 24.23 1.34 -10.54
C ARG A 3 23.78 2.14 -9.34
N VAL A 4 24.62 3.05 -8.90
CA VAL A 4 24.34 3.87 -7.72
C VAL A 4 23.46 5.02 -8.16
N VAL A 5 22.29 5.20 -7.54
CA VAL A 5 21.31 6.23 -7.97
C VAL A 5 21.87 7.65 -7.96
N THR A 6 22.88 7.93 -7.14
CA THR A 6 23.58 9.23 -7.08
C THR A 6 24.40 9.52 -8.33
N ASP A 7 24.90 8.49 -9.01
CA ASP A 7 25.61 8.64 -10.31
C ASP A 7 24.64 9.08 -11.41
N PHE A 8 23.34 8.91 -11.19
CA PHE A 8 22.25 9.31 -12.08
C PHE A 8 21.52 10.57 -11.58
N GLY A 9 22.07 11.26 -10.56
CA GLY A 9 21.58 12.56 -10.10
C GLY A 9 20.68 12.54 -8.87
N ALA A 10 20.39 11.37 -8.27
CA ALA A 10 19.65 11.33 -7.00
C ALA A 10 20.48 12.00 -5.89
N ARG A 11 19.81 12.74 -5.00
CA ARG A 11 20.47 13.39 -3.85
C ARG A 11 19.80 12.94 -2.54
N PRO A 12 20.46 12.12 -1.71
CA PRO A 12 19.90 11.74 -0.41
C PRO A 12 19.78 12.95 0.51
N ASN A 13 18.79 12.91 1.39
CA ASN A 13 18.52 13.89 2.44
C ASN A 13 18.18 15.29 1.91
N THR A 14 17.67 15.38 0.69
CA THR A 14 17.07 16.58 0.12
C THR A 14 15.62 16.30 -0.25
N ALA A 15 14.82 17.34 -0.46
CA ALA A 15 13.45 17.21 -0.98
C ALA A 15 13.40 17.10 -2.52
N GLU A 16 14.54 16.85 -3.18
CA GLU A 16 14.58 16.72 -4.64
C GLU A 16 13.96 15.40 -5.10
N ASP A 17 13.31 15.41 -6.26
CA ASP A 17 12.66 14.23 -6.82
C ASP A 17 13.68 13.19 -7.30
N THR A 18 13.55 11.98 -6.78
CA THR A 18 14.43 10.84 -7.07
C THR A 18 13.98 10.06 -8.30
N VAL A 19 12.73 10.23 -8.75
CA VAL A 19 12.18 9.51 -9.90
C VAL A 19 13.02 9.65 -11.18
N PRO A 20 13.46 10.85 -11.61
CA PRO A 20 14.28 10.99 -12.82
C PRO A 20 15.58 10.19 -12.77
N ALA A 21 16.24 10.15 -11.60
CA ALA A 21 17.50 9.43 -11.42
C ALA A 21 17.28 7.90 -11.48
N VAL A 22 16.21 7.39 -10.86
CA VAL A 22 15.84 5.97 -10.95
C VAL A 22 15.54 5.59 -12.39
N ARG A 23 14.79 6.41 -13.12
CA ARG A 23 14.50 6.16 -14.54
C ARG A 23 15.78 6.08 -15.38
N ALA A 24 16.68 7.06 -15.23
CA ALA A 24 17.94 7.06 -15.95
C ALA A 24 18.80 5.83 -15.61
N ALA A 25 18.82 5.40 -14.34
CA ALA A 25 19.52 4.21 -13.91
C ALA A 25 18.93 2.92 -14.53
N LEU A 26 17.60 2.79 -14.56
CA LEU A 26 16.91 1.64 -15.15
C LEU A 26 17.05 1.61 -16.68
N GLU A 27 16.96 2.75 -17.35
CA GLU A 27 17.18 2.88 -18.81
C GLU A 27 18.61 2.48 -19.19
N ASN A 28 19.61 2.85 -18.37
CA ASN A 28 21.00 2.40 -18.55
C ASN A 28 21.18 0.87 -18.43
N CYS A 29 20.21 0.18 -17.82
CA CYS A 29 20.23 -1.26 -17.58
C CYS A 29 19.35 -2.04 -18.54
N ALA A 30 18.60 -1.38 -19.42
CA ALA A 30 17.66 -2.04 -20.32
C ALA A 30 18.35 -3.16 -21.14
N GLY A 31 17.75 -4.34 -21.15
CA GLY A 31 18.25 -5.52 -21.86
C GLY A 31 19.43 -6.24 -21.21
N ARG A 32 19.91 -5.78 -20.04
CA ARG A 32 21.01 -6.42 -19.30
C ARG A 32 20.47 -7.28 -18.14
N LYS A 33 21.30 -8.23 -17.69
CA LYS A 33 21.05 -9.12 -16.53
C LYS A 33 22.17 -8.96 -15.50
N GLY A 34 21.93 -9.43 -14.27
CA GLY A 34 22.90 -9.29 -13.17
C GLY A 34 23.09 -7.83 -12.77
N ILE A 35 22.00 -7.08 -12.77
CA ILE A 35 21.99 -5.65 -12.47
C ILE A 35 21.72 -5.46 -10.99
N ARG A 36 22.46 -4.54 -10.37
CA ARG A 36 22.26 -4.14 -8.98
C ARG A 36 22.08 -2.63 -8.92
N LEU A 37 20.87 -2.18 -8.62
CA LEU A 37 20.53 -0.78 -8.38
C LEU A 37 20.73 -0.49 -6.89
N VAL A 38 21.61 0.46 -6.58
CA VAL A 38 22.05 0.73 -5.21
C VAL A 38 21.60 2.13 -4.77
N PHE A 39 20.89 2.19 -3.66
CA PHE A 39 20.65 3.42 -2.92
C PHE A 39 21.69 3.53 -1.80
N PRO A 40 22.56 4.56 -1.80
CA PRO A 40 23.33 4.90 -0.62
C PRO A 40 22.40 5.26 0.55
N PRO A 41 22.84 5.08 1.82
CA PRO A 41 22.03 5.45 2.97
C PRO A 41 21.54 6.90 2.91
N GLY A 42 20.26 7.12 3.19
CA GLY A 42 19.66 8.44 3.21
C GLY A 42 18.17 8.40 2.94
N ARG A 43 17.53 9.56 3.02
CA ARG A 43 16.11 9.76 2.69
C ARG A 43 15.97 10.25 1.26
N TYR A 44 15.12 9.61 0.48
CA TYR A 44 14.87 9.92 -0.93
C TYR A 44 13.39 10.19 -1.14
N HIS A 45 13.08 11.32 -1.76
CA HIS A 45 11.70 11.71 -2.02
C HIS A 45 11.31 11.40 -3.48
N PHE A 46 10.13 10.82 -3.65
CA PHE A 46 9.57 10.44 -4.95
C PHE A 46 8.28 11.21 -5.20
N TYR A 47 8.22 11.95 -6.29
CA TYR A 47 7.07 12.74 -6.66
C TYR A 47 6.38 12.21 -7.92
N ARG A 48 5.07 12.39 -7.98
CA ARG A 48 4.20 11.78 -8.98
C ARG A 48 4.39 12.33 -10.40
N ASP A 49 4.88 13.55 -10.56
CA ASP A 49 4.88 14.26 -11.85
C ASP A 49 5.86 13.66 -12.86
N ALA A 50 7.04 13.22 -12.40
CA ALA A 50 8.03 12.56 -13.24
C ALA A 50 7.82 11.03 -13.36
N ALA A 51 6.88 10.48 -12.58
CA ALA A 51 6.67 9.05 -12.43
C ALA A 51 6.05 8.44 -13.68
N PRO A 52 6.61 7.33 -14.19
CA PRO A 52 6.02 6.63 -15.31
C PRO A 52 4.67 6.04 -14.93
N GLU A 53 3.74 6.11 -15.87
CA GLU A 53 2.40 5.56 -15.72
C GLU A 53 2.29 4.17 -16.37
N ARG A 54 1.59 3.26 -15.69
CA ARG A 54 1.20 1.95 -16.24
C ARG A 54 -0.21 1.61 -15.79
N ASN A 55 -1.00 1.04 -16.70
CA ASN A 55 -2.28 0.45 -16.32
C ASN A 55 -2.02 -0.89 -15.62
N LEU A 56 -2.23 -0.94 -14.30
CA LEU A 56 -2.04 -2.15 -13.50
C LEU A 56 -3.35 -2.56 -12.85
N TRP A 57 -3.67 -3.83 -13.00
CA TRP A 57 -4.79 -4.48 -12.36
C TRP A 57 -4.26 -5.38 -11.25
N ILE A 58 -4.14 -4.78 -10.07
CA ILE A 58 -3.56 -5.42 -8.88
C ILE A 58 -4.69 -6.09 -8.12
N SER A 59 -4.65 -7.42 -7.98
CA SER A 59 -5.72 -8.19 -7.32
C SER A 59 -6.00 -7.66 -5.91
N ASN A 60 -7.28 -7.61 -5.54
CA ASN A 60 -7.77 -7.18 -4.23
C ASN A 60 -7.42 -5.72 -3.88
N ASN A 61 -6.92 -4.97 -4.85
CA ASN A 61 -6.65 -3.54 -4.83
C ASN A 61 -7.41 -2.86 -5.97
N ASP A 62 -7.47 -1.53 -5.96
CA ASP A 62 -8.18 -0.79 -7.01
C ASP A 62 -7.30 -0.75 -8.26
N GLY A 63 -7.80 -1.28 -9.39
CA GLY A 63 -7.09 -1.27 -10.66
C GLY A 63 -7.09 0.09 -11.37
N GLY A 64 -6.28 0.21 -12.42
CA GLY A 64 -6.24 1.39 -13.29
C GLY A 64 -4.83 1.91 -13.54
N VAL A 65 -4.74 3.16 -14.01
CA VAL A 65 -3.45 3.83 -14.23
C VAL A 65 -2.76 4.09 -12.89
N LYS A 66 -1.52 3.60 -12.76
CA LYS A 66 -0.65 3.76 -11.60
C LYS A 66 0.57 4.56 -11.98
N ARG A 67 0.94 5.53 -11.15
CA ARG A 67 2.25 6.19 -11.15
C ARG A 67 3.19 5.39 -10.29
N ILE A 68 4.36 5.03 -10.82
CA ILE A 68 5.23 4.05 -10.19
C ILE A 68 6.59 4.68 -9.90
N GLY A 69 7.06 4.61 -8.66
CA GLY A 69 8.38 5.11 -8.28
C GLY A 69 9.51 4.32 -8.92
N ILE A 70 9.49 3.00 -8.71
CA ILE A 70 10.50 2.07 -9.19
C ILE A 70 9.81 0.98 -10.03
N PRO A 71 9.76 1.15 -11.37
CA PRO A 71 9.11 0.21 -12.27
C PRO A 71 10.05 -0.90 -12.76
N LEU A 72 9.85 -2.14 -12.30
CA LEU A 72 10.61 -3.32 -12.75
C LEU A 72 9.71 -4.21 -13.62
N PHE A 73 9.68 -3.93 -14.92
CA PHE A 73 8.87 -4.66 -15.90
C PHE A 73 9.76 -5.46 -16.85
N ALA A 74 9.46 -6.75 -17.04
CA ALA A 74 10.21 -7.64 -17.93
C ALA A 74 11.72 -7.70 -17.61
N VAL A 75 12.06 -7.65 -16.33
CA VAL A 75 13.45 -7.66 -15.84
C VAL A 75 13.85 -9.07 -15.44
N THR A 76 15.11 -9.44 -15.68
CA THR A 76 15.67 -10.74 -15.26
C THR A 76 16.99 -10.54 -14.51
N ASP A 77 17.12 -11.19 -13.35
CA ASP A 77 18.31 -11.15 -12.49
C ASP A 77 18.69 -9.71 -12.10
N PHE A 78 17.89 -9.15 -11.19
CA PHE A 78 18.00 -7.77 -10.73
C PHE A 78 17.92 -7.69 -9.21
N GLU A 79 18.79 -6.87 -8.63
CA GLU A 79 18.79 -6.54 -7.21
C GLU A 79 18.57 -5.05 -7.00
N LEU A 80 17.65 -4.70 -6.11
CA LEU A 80 17.55 -3.39 -5.48
C LEU A 80 18.17 -3.50 -4.08
N GLU A 81 19.28 -2.81 -3.87
CA GLU A 81 19.97 -2.71 -2.58
C GLU A 81 19.76 -1.31 -2.00
N GLY A 82 19.08 -1.25 -0.86
CA GLY A 82 18.72 0.00 -0.20
C GLY A 82 19.76 0.55 0.77
N ASN A 83 20.67 -0.27 1.30
CA ASN A 83 21.61 0.09 2.37
C ASN A 83 20.98 0.89 3.53
N GLY A 84 19.75 0.55 3.90
CA GLY A 84 18.97 1.21 4.95
C GLY A 84 18.28 2.51 4.53
N ALA A 85 18.25 2.85 3.24
CA ALA A 85 17.59 4.05 2.70
C ALA A 85 16.09 4.10 3.03
N GLU A 86 15.60 5.31 3.25
CA GLU A 86 14.18 5.63 3.42
C GLU A 86 13.66 6.20 2.10
N LEU A 87 12.69 5.51 1.48
CA LEU A 87 12.04 5.92 0.25
C LEU A 87 10.68 6.51 0.60
N VAL A 88 10.54 7.83 0.46
CA VAL A 88 9.36 8.59 0.88
C VAL A 88 8.57 9.04 -0.34
N PHE A 89 7.31 8.63 -0.41
CA PHE A 89 6.42 8.89 -1.54
C PHE A 89 5.45 10.03 -1.24
N HIS A 90 5.17 10.82 -2.27
CA HIS A 90 4.24 11.95 -2.22
C HIS A 90 3.04 11.68 -3.13
N GLY A 91 1.83 11.69 -2.55
CA GLY A 91 0.59 11.39 -3.25
C GLY A 91 0.38 9.92 -3.62
N ARG A 92 -0.58 9.67 -4.51
CA ARG A 92 -0.92 8.32 -4.98
C ARG A 92 0.14 7.80 -5.94
N MET A 93 1.10 7.05 -5.39
CA MET A 93 2.16 6.38 -6.14
C MET A 93 2.33 4.95 -5.64
N VAL A 94 2.48 3.99 -6.54
CA VAL A 94 2.98 2.65 -6.18
C VAL A 94 4.51 2.73 -6.06
N PRO A 95 5.10 2.54 -4.87
CA PRO A 95 6.54 2.66 -4.67
C PRO A 95 7.34 1.75 -5.58
N LEU A 96 6.97 0.47 -5.61
CA LEU A 96 7.69 -0.56 -6.33
C LEU A 96 6.71 -1.53 -7.01
N ALA A 97 6.86 -1.70 -8.33
CA ALA A 97 6.08 -2.64 -9.11
C ALA A 97 7.02 -3.60 -9.86
N VAL A 98 6.95 -4.89 -9.55
CA VAL A 98 7.70 -5.98 -10.19
C VAL A 98 6.75 -6.82 -11.02
N TRP A 99 6.87 -6.78 -12.33
CA TRP A 99 5.89 -7.41 -13.22
C TRP A 99 6.57 -8.14 -14.38
N ASN A 100 6.05 -9.32 -14.73
CA ASN A 100 6.60 -10.17 -15.80
C ASN A 100 8.12 -10.41 -15.67
N SER A 101 8.62 -10.55 -14.44
CA SER A 101 10.05 -10.51 -14.12
C SER A 101 10.52 -11.80 -13.45
N ARG A 102 11.82 -12.08 -13.48
CA ARG A 102 12.39 -13.27 -12.83
C ARG A 102 13.71 -12.99 -12.10
N GLY A 103 13.90 -13.59 -10.93
CA GLY A 103 15.16 -13.48 -10.19
C GLY A 103 15.35 -12.08 -9.65
N ILE A 104 14.37 -11.59 -8.89
CA ILE A 104 14.33 -10.22 -8.37
C ILE A 104 14.63 -10.23 -6.88
N ARG A 105 15.58 -9.41 -6.43
CA ARG A 105 15.97 -9.28 -5.03
C ARG A 105 15.74 -7.86 -4.55
N LEU A 106 15.00 -7.70 -3.46
CA LEU A 106 14.63 -6.40 -2.90
C LEU A 106 15.12 -6.34 -1.46
N LYS A 107 16.18 -5.56 -1.20
CA LYS A 107 16.93 -5.66 0.06
C LYS A 107 17.13 -4.32 0.77
N HIS A 108 17.00 -4.34 2.09
CA HIS A 108 17.48 -3.30 3.01
C HIS A 108 16.98 -1.86 2.72
N PHE A 109 15.70 -1.66 2.44
CA PHE A 109 15.12 -0.31 2.35
C PHE A 109 13.83 -0.20 3.16
N ARG A 110 13.39 1.04 3.34
CA ARG A 110 12.13 1.37 3.99
C ARG A 110 11.27 2.17 3.03
N VAL A 111 9.97 1.94 3.06
CA VAL A 111 8.98 2.69 2.28
C VAL A 111 8.06 3.39 3.25
N ASP A 112 7.84 4.68 3.03
CA ASP A 112 6.86 5.48 3.76
C ASP A 112 6.23 6.54 2.85
N TRP A 113 5.23 7.23 3.35
CA TRP A 113 4.60 8.36 2.69
C TRP A 113 4.83 9.63 3.49
N ASP A 114 5.03 10.74 2.79
CA ASP A 114 5.07 12.08 3.42
C ASP A 114 3.76 12.36 4.17
N ARG A 115 2.65 11.92 3.58
CA ARG A 115 1.30 12.04 4.12
C ARG A 115 0.59 10.69 4.03
N PRO A 116 0.31 10.03 5.17
CA PRO A 116 -0.43 8.78 5.18
C PRO A 116 -1.87 8.97 4.72
N PHE A 117 -2.48 7.89 4.24
CA PHE A 117 -3.84 7.88 3.70
C PHE A 117 -4.93 7.63 4.76
N THR A 118 -4.52 7.46 6.01
CA THR A 118 -5.39 7.30 7.17
C THR A 118 -5.19 8.50 8.08
N LEU A 119 -6.29 9.09 8.53
CA LEU A 119 -6.24 10.11 9.57
C LEU A 119 -6.45 9.47 10.94
N GLU A 120 -5.81 10.03 11.94
CA GLU A 120 -5.92 9.59 13.33
C GLU A 120 -6.47 10.72 14.19
N GLY A 121 -7.55 10.46 14.93
CA GLY A 121 -8.15 11.45 15.82
C GLY A 121 -8.44 10.86 17.19
N ARG A 122 -7.83 11.40 18.25
CA ARG A 122 -8.14 11.00 19.61
C ARG A 122 -9.53 11.48 19.99
N ILE A 123 -10.40 10.58 20.44
CA ILE A 123 -11.77 10.89 20.86
C ILE A 123 -11.71 11.70 22.15
N LEU A 124 -12.23 12.93 22.10
CA LEU A 124 -12.27 13.87 23.22
C LEU A 124 -13.61 13.85 23.95
N ASP A 125 -14.71 13.86 23.19
CA ASP A 125 -16.06 13.95 23.72
C ASP A 125 -17.08 13.37 22.72
N GLN A 126 -18.19 12.87 23.25
CA GLN A 126 -19.32 12.37 22.48
C GLN A 126 -20.61 13.06 22.91
N GLY A 127 -21.23 13.77 21.96
CA GLY A 127 -22.59 14.26 22.10
C GLY A 127 -23.61 13.30 21.49
N ARG A 128 -24.88 13.70 21.46
CA ARG A 128 -25.97 12.85 20.92
C ARG A 128 -25.78 12.48 19.44
N GLU A 129 -25.27 13.42 18.63
CA GLU A 129 -25.04 13.23 17.18
C GLU A 129 -23.69 13.81 16.75
N THR A 130 -22.76 13.94 17.68
CA THR A 130 -21.47 14.59 17.46
C THR A 130 -20.34 13.82 18.12
N LEU A 131 -19.18 13.81 17.47
CA LEU A 131 -17.96 13.24 18.03
C LEU A 131 -16.82 14.24 17.85
N ASP A 132 -16.22 14.67 18.95
CA ASP A 132 -15.08 15.60 18.93
C ASP A 132 -13.77 14.82 18.95
N LEU A 133 -12.90 15.13 18.00
CA LEU A 133 -11.59 14.50 17.82
C LEU A 133 -10.48 15.55 17.96
N ALA A 134 -9.43 15.21 18.71
CA ALA A 134 -8.12 15.85 18.59
C ALA A 134 -7.34 15.13 17.49
N MET A 135 -7.18 15.78 16.35
CA MET A 135 -6.50 15.22 15.18
C MET A 135 -4.99 15.15 15.40
N SER A 136 -4.39 14.05 14.97
CA SER A 136 -2.95 13.82 15.08
C SER A 136 -2.18 14.74 14.13
N PRO A 137 -1.12 15.42 14.58
CA PRO A 137 -0.24 16.18 13.69
C PRO A 137 0.53 15.28 12.71
N ALA A 138 0.64 13.98 12.99
CA ALA A 138 1.29 13.02 12.10
C ALA A 138 0.46 12.69 10.85
N THR A 139 -0.83 13.04 10.84
CA THR A 139 -1.75 12.81 9.71
C THR A 139 -2.49 14.09 9.37
N PRO A 140 -1.88 15.00 8.59
CA PRO A 140 -2.50 16.27 8.23
C PRO A 140 -3.81 16.08 7.46
N TYR A 141 -4.81 16.90 7.80
CA TYR A 141 -6.15 16.85 7.21
C TYR A 141 -6.55 18.19 6.59
N VAL A 142 -7.65 18.16 5.86
CA VAL A 142 -8.35 19.34 5.36
C VAL A 142 -9.86 19.10 5.42
N ILE A 143 -10.64 20.16 5.63
CA ILE A 143 -12.09 20.11 5.50
C ILE A 143 -12.49 20.82 4.20
N ARG A 144 -13.07 20.05 3.27
CA ARG A 144 -13.57 20.55 1.98
C ARG A 144 -15.07 20.27 1.94
N GLU A 145 -15.88 21.32 1.71
CA GLU A 145 -17.34 21.21 1.61
C GLU A 145 -18.00 20.50 2.82
N GLY A 146 -17.49 20.75 4.03
CA GLY A 146 -18.00 20.14 5.27
C GLY A 146 -17.67 18.66 5.42
N ARG A 147 -16.63 18.17 4.74
CA ARG A 147 -16.12 16.79 4.82
C ARG A 147 -14.63 16.79 5.12
N ILE A 148 -14.20 15.95 6.05
CA ILE A 148 -12.77 15.77 6.34
C ILE A 148 -12.13 14.87 5.28
N SER A 149 -10.90 15.20 4.87
CA SER A 149 -10.08 14.40 3.96
C SER A 149 -8.60 14.55 4.30
N GLY A 150 -7.75 13.71 3.69
CA GLY A 150 -6.30 13.89 3.74
C GLY A 150 -5.87 15.14 2.97
N LEU A 151 -4.73 15.72 3.36
CA LEU A 151 -4.23 16.96 2.75
C LEU A 151 -3.73 16.77 1.30
N ASP A 152 -3.43 15.54 0.89
CA ASP A 152 -3.01 15.26 -0.49
C ASP A 152 -4.11 15.59 -1.50
N ASP A 153 -3.74 16.07 -2.68
CA ASP A 153 -4.68 16.46 -3.74
C ASP A 153 -5.41 15.26 -4.33
N ASP A 154 -4.78 14.09 -4.29
CA ASP A 154 -5.40 12.86 -4.73
C ASP A 154 -6.42 12.34 -3.67
N CYS A 155 -6.34 12.75 -2.40
CA CYS A 155 -7.32 12.39 -1.37
C CYS A 155 -8.60 13.21 -1.53
N TYR A 156 -9.64 12.62 -2.14
CA TYR A 156 -10.93 13.27 -2.30
C TYR A 156 -11.82 13.11 -1.06
N PRO A 157 -12.65 14.12 -0.72
CA PRO A 157 -13.59 13.99 0.39
C PRO A 157 -14.64 12.92 0.11
N GLN A 158 -14.50 11.78 0.78
CA GLN A 158 -15.45 10.66 0.68
C GLN A 158 -16.79 11.03 1.30
N ARG A 159 -17.90 10.47 0.79
CA ARG A 159 -19.22 10.66 1.40
C ARG A 159 -19.35 9.99 2.77
N ASN A 160 -18.73 8.82 2.91
CA ASN A 160 -18.70 8.04 4.14
C ASN A 160 -17.25 7.71 4.49
N LEU A 161 -16.96 7.60 5.79
CA LEU A 161 -15.67 7.20 6.34
C LEU A 161 -15.73 5.73 6.73
N GLY A 162 -14.70 4.97 6.35
CA GLY A 162 -14.41 3.70 7.01
C GLY A 162 -13.64 3.98 8.30
N VAL A 163 -14.10 3.41 9.41
CA VAL A 163 -13.52 3.71 10.73
C VAL A 163 -13.27 2.47 11.57
N ILE A 164 -12.27 2.56 12.43
CA ILE A 164 -12.02 1.61 13.50
C ILE A 164 -11.44 2.34 14.71
N GLU A 165 -11.85 1.95 15.92
CA GLU A 165 -11.24 2.47 17.14
C GLU A 165 -9.95 1.70 17.44
N PHE A 166 -8.93 2.42 17.88
CA PHE A 166 -7.65 1.90 18.34
C PHE A 166 -7.45 2.28 19.81
N ASP A 167 -7.04 1.30 20.60
CA ASP A 167 -6.70 1.48 22.00
C ASP A 167 -5.21 1.83 22.11
N PRO A 168 -4.84 3.09 22.41
CA PRO A 168 -3.45 3.50 22.43
C PRO A 168 -2.67 2.95 23.64
N GLU A 169 -3.35 2.52 24.71
CA GLU A 169 -2.70 1.93 25.88
C GLU A 169 -2.30 0.49 25.62
N ARG A 170 -3.22 -0.28 25.00
CA ARG A 170 -3.00 -1.68 24.66
C ARG A 170 -2.27 -1.89 23.33
N ARG A 171 -2.27 -0.87 22.47
CA ARG A 171 -1.78 -0.90 21.08
C ARG A 171 -2.46 -2.02 20.27
N GLU A 172 -3.78 -2.00 20.25
CA GLU A 172 -4.60 -2.94 19.48
C GLU A 172 -5.87 -2.26 18.97
N TYR A 173 -6.48 -2.82 17.92
CA TYR A 173 -7.83 -2.42 17.53
C TYR A 173 -8.82 -2.76 18.64
N ALA A 174 -9.75 -1.84 18.89
CA ALA A 174 -10.78 -2.04 19.90
C ALA A 174 -11.74 -3.15 19.46
N TRP A 175 -11.75 -4.25 20.22
CA TRP A 175 -12.63 -5.40 20.01
C TRP A 175 -14.13 -5.05 20.01
N ASP A 176 -14.50 -3.92 20.62
CA ASP A 176 -15.87 -3.43 20.78
C ASP A 176 -16.23 -2.27 19.86
N THR A 177 -15.47 -2.04 18.78
CA THR A 177 -15.85 -1.06 17.73
C THR A 177 -17.22 -1.43 17.17
N ARG A 178 -18.22 -0.53 17.30
CA ARG A 178 -19.63 -0.85 16.98
C ARG A 178 -20.09 -0.47 15.59
N TYR A 179 -19.35 0.37 14.88
CA TYR A 179 -19.74 0.86 13.56
C TYR A 179 -18.51 0.97 12.64
N PRO A 180 -18.45 0.23 11.53
CA PRO A 180 -17.34 0.33 10.59
C PRO A 180 -17.45 1.52 9.64
N TRP A 181 -18.61 2.20 9.60
CA TRP A 181 -18.88 3.28 8.66
C TRP A 181 -19.57 4.48 9.32
N LEU A 182 -19.16 5.69 8.96
CA LEU A 182 -19.78 6.93 9.40
C LEU A 182 -20.05 7.89 8.23
N PRO A 183 -21.09 8.73 8.28
CA PRO A 183 -21.22 9.83 7.33
C PRO A 183 -20.05 10.79 7.51
N ASN A 184 -19.41 11.19 6.41
CA ASN A 184 -18.36 12.20 6.45
C ASN A 184 -19.01 13.58 6.48
N ARG A 185 -19.26 14.08 7.69
CA ARG A 185 -19.71 15.45 7.94
C ARG A 185 -18.86 16.00 9.07
N ALA A 186 -18.08 17.03 8.80
CA ALA A 186 -17.07 17.53 9.71
C ALA A 186 -17.00 19.06 9.69
N VAL A 187 -16.72 19.66 10.85
CA VAL A 187 -16.27 21.05 10.97
C VAL A 187 -15.04 21.12 11.88
N GLU A 188 -14.16 22.07 11.62
CA GLU A 188 -13.04 22.37 12.49
C GLU A 188 -13.52 23.40 13.52
N LEU A 189 -13.40 23.05 14.80
CA LEU A 189 -13.81 23.92 15.90
C LEU A 189 -12.70 24.93 16.21
N GLU A 190 -11.46 24.45 16.19
CA GLU A 190 -10.20 25.17 16.37
C GLU A 190 -9.08 24.32 15.73
N PRO A 191 -7.89 24.89 15.44
CA PRO A 191 -6.82 24.15 14.78
C PRO A 191 -6.51 22.81 15.47
N GLY A 192 -6.67 21.71 14.73
CA GLY A 192 -6.43 20.35 15.23
C GLY A 192 -7.59 19.72 16.01
N ARG A 193 -8.73 20.41 16.18
CA ARG A 193 -9.93 19.87 16.81
C ARG A 193 -11.11 19.84 15.84
N VAL A 194 -11.52 18.63 15.49
CA VAL A 194 -12.60 18.40 14.51
C VAL A 194 -13.82 17.81 15.19
N ARG A 195 -14.99 18.31 14.85
CA ARG A 195 -16.28 17.70 15.19
C ARG A 195 -16.84 16.96 13.99
N LEU A 196 -17.07 15.66 14.15
CA LEU A 196 -17.83 14.85 13.22
C LEU A 196 -19.33 14.88 13.59
N PHE A 197 -20.21 14.77 12.59
CA PHE A 197 -21.67 14.71 12.76
C PHE A 197 -22.23 13.42 12.19
N GLY A 198 -23.02 12.69 12.97
CA GLY A 198 -23.62 11.43 12.53
C GLY A 198 -24.30 10.66 13.66
N PRO A 199 -24.93 9.54 13.33
CA PRO A 199 -25.37 8.58 14.35
C PRO A 199 -24.14 7.87 14.90
N PHE A 200 -23.81 8.10 16.17
CA PHE A 200 -22.71 7.44 16.85
C PHE A 200 -23.26 6.48 17.90
N GLU A 201 -22.83 5.21 17.87
CA GLU A 201 -22.95 4.36 19.04
C GLU A 201 -22.00 4.84 20.14
N PRO A 202 -22.20 4.45 21.42
CA PRO A 202 -21.28 4.84 22.50
C PRO A 202 -19.83 4.45 22.20
N VAL A 203 -18.92 5.40 22.33
CA VAL A 203 -17.46 5.20 22.21
C VAL A 203 -16.74 5.34 23.54
N ARG A 204 -15.48 4.89 23.59
CA ARG A 204 -14.61 5.16 24.73
C ARG A 204 -13.77 6.42 24.50
N ILE A 205 -14.00 7.44 25.33
CA ILE A 205 -13.18 8.65 25.36
C ILE A 205 -11.71 8.28 25.59
N GLY A 206 -10.81 8.95 24.87
CA GLY A 206 -9.37 8.76 24.96
C GLY A 206 -8.78 7.76 23.95
N ARG A 207 -9.60 6.90 23.32
CA ARG A 207 -9.19 6.06 22.19
C ARG A 207 -8.92 6.89 20.94
N VAL A 208 -8.21 6.30 19.98
CA VAL A 208 -7.95 6.91 18.67
C VAL A 208 -8.94 6.35 17.67
N LEU A 209 -9.69 7.22 16.98
CA LEU A 209 -10.50 6.84 15.84
C LEU A 209 -9.64 6.95 14.59
N LEU A 210 -9.42 5.82 13.91
CA LEU A 210 -8.74 5.77 12.63
C LEU A 210 -9.77 5.99 11.53
N LEU A 211 -9.46 6.86 10.57
CA LEU A 211 -10.34 7.25 9.48
C LEU A 211 -9.67 6.94 8.14
N ARG A 212 -10.23 6.01 7.38
CA ARG A 212 -9.74 5.66 6.03
C ARG A 212 -10.15 6.75 5.03
N MET A 213 -9.19 7.43 4.39
CA MET A 213 -9.46 8.52 3.44
C MET A 213 -9.48 8.09 1.97
N GLU A 214 -8.98 6.89 1.68
CA GLU A 214 -8.57 6.48 0.34
C GLU A 214 -9.03 5.05 0.04
N GLY A 215 -9.17 4.76 -1.26
CA GLY A 215 -9.25 3.38 -1.76
C GLY A 215 -7.89 2.67 -1.77
N ARG A 216 -7.87 1.44 -2.28
CA ARG A 216 -6.69 0.57 -2.34
C ARG A 216 -5.84 0.89 -3.57
N HIS A 217 -5.48 2.16 -3.77
CA HIS A 217 -4.87 2.64 -5.02
C HIS A 217 -3.37 2.42 -5.12
N SER A 218 -2.65 2.38 -4.00
CA SER A 218 -1.19 2.41 -3.96
C SER A 218 -0.64 1.42 -2.92
N PRO A 219 -0.66 0.10 -3.21
CA PRO A 219 0.08 -0.85 -2.40
C PRO A 219 1.58 -0.53 -2.43
N ALA A 220 2.31 -0.84 -1.35
CA ALA A 220 3.71 -0.45 -1.24
C ALA A 220 4.63 -1.25 -2.16
N VAL A 221 4.44 -2.57 -2.22
CA VAL A 221 5.15 -3.45 -3.16
C VAL A 221 4.14 -4.32 -3.90
N SER A 222 4.10 -4.19 -5.23
CA SER A 222 3.25 -5.01 -6.09
C SER A 222 4.11 -5.94 -6.93
N VAL A 223 3.86 -7.25 -6.85
CA VAL A 223 4.51 -8.27 -7.66
C VAL A 223 3.45 -8.99 -8.48
N GLY A 224 3.61 -9.05 -9.80
CA GLY A 224 2.66 -9.69 -10.71
C GLY A 224 3.35 -10.54 -11.77
N ARG A 225 2.84 -11.74 -12.06
CA ARG A 225 3.33 -12.58 -13.18
C ARG A 225 4.84 -12.78 -13.17
N SER A 226 5.41 -12.99 -11.98
CA SER A 226 6.86 -13.01 -11.78
C SER A 226 7.29 -14.30 -11.09
N ALA A 227 8.58 -14.64 -11.19
CA ALA A 227 9.14 -15.84 -10.60
C ALA A 227 10.43 -15.54 -9.83
N GLU A 228 10.74 -16.32 -8.79
CA GLU A 228 12.00 -16.19 -8.05
C GLU A 228 12.18 -14.77 -7.49
N VAL A 229 11.29 -14.36 -6.59
CA VAL A 229 11.30 -13.03 -5.97
C VAL A 229 11.66 -13.13 -4.50
N GLU A 230 12.71 -12.41 -4.11
CA GLU A 230 13.24 -12.32 -2.76
C GLU A 230 13.01 -10.91 -2.19
N VAL A 231 12.45 -10.82 -1.00
CA VAL A 231 12.31 -9.59 -0.20
C VAL A 231 13.06 -9.81 1.12
N GLU A 232 14.07 -9.00 1.39
CA GLU A 232 14.96 -9.18 2.55
C GLU A 232 15.12 -7.87 3.33
N ASP A 233 14.75 -7.89 4.62
CA ASP A 233 14.94 -6.77 5.55
C ASP A 233 14.37 -5.43 5.04
N VAL A 234 13.18 -5.50 4.43
CA VAL A 234 12.40 -4.34 3.98
C VAL A 234 11.41 -3.91 5.07
N ALA A 235 11.21 -2.60 5.24
CA ALA A 235 10.16 -2.05 6.10
C ALA A 235 9.12 -1.25 5.30
N LEU A 236 7.84 -1.48 5.54
CA LEU A 236 6.72 -0.79 4.91
C LEU A 236 5.93 -0.08 6.02
N HIS A 237 5.92 1.26 5.98
CA HIS A 237 5.39 2.09 7.06
C HIS A 237 4.02 2.69 6.79
N ALA A 238 3.66 2.79 5.50
CA ALA A 238 2.35 3.20 5.03
C ALA A 238 2.04 2.54 3.69
N ALA A 239 0.77 2.52 3.31
CA ALA A 239 0.29 2.23 1.95
C ALA A 239 -1.19 2.65 1.82
N ALA A 240 -1.59 3.15 0.65
CA ALA A 240 -3.02 3.26 0.28
C ALA A 240 -3.50 1.91 -0.26
N GLY A 241 -3.59 0.92 0.60
CA GLY A 241 -3.85 -0.46 0.24
C GLY A 241 -2.97 -1.41 1.05
N MET A 242 -2.54 -2.49 0.40
CA MET A 242 -1.73 -3.55 1.01
C MET A 242 -0.25 -3.19 1.10
N GLY A 243 0.48 -3.83 2.01
CA GLY A 243 1.94 -3.75 2.09
C GLY A 243 2.62 -4.44 0.91
N LEU A 244 2.65 -5.77 0.91
CA LEU A 244 3.16 -6.60 -0.17
C LEU A 244 2.01 -7.39 -0.81
N ILE A 245 1.66 -7.08 -2.05
CA ILE A 245 0.68 -7.85 -2.84
C ILE A 245 1.37 -8.58 -3.98
N VAL A 246 1.21 -9.89 -4.01
CA VAL A 246 1.76 -10.79 -5.02
C VAL A 246 0.61 -11.48 -5.76
N GLN A 247 0.60 -11.41 -7.08
CA GLN A 247 -0.38 -12.11 -7.91
C GLN A 247 0.28 -12.94 -9.02
N GLU A 248 -0.33 -14.06 -9.36
CA GLU A 248 0.04 -14.85 -10.55
C GLU A 248 1.55 -15.16 -10.61
N SER A 249 2.19 -15.37 -9.45
CA SER A 249 3.65 -15.45 -9.33
C SER A 249 4.08 -16.74 -8.65
N ARG A 250 5.35 -17.10 -8.76
CA ARG A 250 5.88 -18.35 -8.18
C ARG A 250 7.24 -18.21 -7.53
N ASP A 251 7.47 -19.05 -6.52
CA ASP A 251 8.76 -19.16 -5.83
C ASP A 251 9.18 -17.82 -5.16
N LEU A 252 8.51 -17.51 -4.05
CA LEU A 252 8.62 -16.27 -3.27
C LEU A 252 9.34 -16.55 -1.95
N GLN A 253 10.33 -15.73 -1.63
CA GLN A 253 10.99 -15.72 -0.32
C GLN A 253 10.93 -14.33 0.30
N VAL A 254 10.32 -14.24 1.47
CA VAL A 254 10.17 -12.98 2.22
C VAL A 254 10.81 -13.21 3.58
N CYS A 255 11.91 -12.51 3.85
CA CYS A 255 12.65 -12.64 5.09
C CYS A 255 12.82 -11.28 5.76
N GLY A 256 12.45 -11.16 7.04
CA GLY A 256 12.67 -9.91 7.77
C GLY A 256 11.77 -8.74 7.34
N LEU A 257 10.71 -9.00 6.55
CA LEU A 257 9.74 -7.96 6.17
C LEU A 257 9.04 -7.40 7.41
N LYS A 258 9.03 -6.08 7.56
CA LYS A 258 8.34 -5.37 8.62
C LYS A 258 7.23 -4.52 8.03
N VAL A 259 5.99 -4.77 8.40
CA VAL A 259 4.86 -3.89 8.11
C VAL A 259 4.39 -3.33 9.43
N ILE A 260 4.89 -2.15 9.78
CA ILE A 260 4.74 -1.51 11.09
C ILE A 260 4.66 0.00 10.92
N PRO A 261 3.95 0.76 11.79
CA PRO A 261 3.98 2.21 11.73
C PRO A 261 5.42 2.73 11.82
N ALA A 262 5.77 3.82 11.13
CA ALA A 262 7.16 4.29 11.21
C ALA A 262 7.56 4.60 12.67
N PRO A 263 8.69 4.05 13.16
CA PRO A 263 9.15 4.30 14.52
C PRO A 263 9.27 5.79 14.81
N GLY A 264 8.73 6.23 15.95
CA GLY A 264 8.77 7.63 16.37
C GLY A 264 7.79 8.56 15.64
N SER A 265 7.03 8.09 14.64
CA SER A 265 6.05 8.93 13.93
C SER A 265 4.81 9.27 14.77
N GLY A 266 4.56 8.53 15.85
CA GLY A 266 3.33 8.65 16.64
C GLY A 266 2.09 8.09 15.96
N ARG A 267 2.21 7.55 14.74
CA ARG A 267 1.12 6.86 14.04
C ARG A 267 0.76 5.56 14.74
N CYS A 268 -0.53 5.28 14.78
CA CYS A 268 -1.10 4.04 15.26
C CYS A 268 -1.13 2.99 14.15
N LEU A 269 -1.29 3.38 12.88
CA LEU A 269 -1.48 2.46 11.75
C LEU A 269 -0.26 2.36 10.83
N SER A 270 0.02 1.14 10.34
CA SER A 270 0.97 0.88 9.25
C SER A 270 0.31 1.04 7.89
N VAL A 271 -0.25 -0.04 7.32
CA VAL A 271 -0.91 -0.04 6.00
C VAL A 271 -2.43 -0.13 6.12
N GLN A 272 -3.14 0.39 5.11
CA GLN A 272 -4.61 0.48 5.11
C GLN A 272 -5.34 -0.85 4.96
N ASP A 273 -4.65 -1.91 4.51
CA ASP A 273 -5.25 -3.22 4.35
C ASP A 273 -4.25 -4.31 4.80
N ASP A 274 -4.11 -5.37 4.02
CA ASP A 274 -3.30 -6.52 4.40
C ASP A 274 -1.81 -6.14 4.46
N ALA A 275 -1.09 -6.68 5.44
CA ALA A 275 0.36 -6.54 5.45
C ALA A 275 0.99 -7.31 4.27
N THR A 276 0.50 -8.52 4.00
CA THR A 276 0.89 -9.33 2.85
C THR A 276 -0.31 -10.04 2.22
N HIS A 277 -0.29 -10.23 0.91
CA HIS A 277 -1.40 -10.85 0.19
C HIS A 277 -0.89 -11.59 -1.05
N PHE A 278 -1.39 -12.81 -1.28
CA PHE A 278 -0.91 -13.70 -2.33
C PHE A 278 -2.11 -14.29 -3.09
N CYS A 279 -2.27 -13.90 -4.34
CA CYS A 279 -3.41 -14.28 -5.18
C CYS A 279 -2.97 -15.13 -6.38
N ASN A 280 -3.54 -16.32 -6.56
CA ASN A 280 -3.18 -17.24 -7.66
C ASN A 280 -1.66 -17.52 -7.76
N CYS A 281 -0.95 -17.52 -6.62
CA CYS A 281 0.48 -17.82 -6.58
C CYS A 281 0.73 -19.34 -6.62
N ARG A 282 1.87 -19.74 -7.19
CA ARG A 282 2.29 -21.14 -7.37
C ARG A 282 3.67 -21.38 -6.74
N GLY A 283 4.12 -22.64 -6.70
CA GLY A 283 5.43 -22.99 -6.16
C GLY A 283 5.51 -22.76 -4.65
N ARG A 284 6.64 -22.25 -4.16
CA ARG A 284 6.85 -22.03 -2.72
C ARG A 284 6.60 -20.56 -2.35
N ILE A 285 5.87 -20.32 -1.25
CA ILE A 285 5.80 -19.03 -0.58
C ILE A 285 6.42 -19.22 0.81
N VAL A 286 7.50 -18.49 1.10
CA VAL A 286 8.20 -18.58 2.39
C VAL A 286 8.19 -17.21 3.05
N MET A 287 7.70 -17.13 4.28
CA MET A 287 7.78 -15.94 5.12
C MET A 287 8.52 -16.29 6.42
N GLU A 288 9.66 -15.67 6.65
CA GLU A 288 10.54 -15.96 7.78
C GLU A 288 10.94 -14.67 8.50
N ARG A 289 10.87 -14.67 9.84
CA ARG A 289 11.30 -13.52 10.68
C ARG A 289 10.58 -12.20 10.33
N CYS A 290 9.38 -12.26 9.78
CA CYS A 290 8.58 -11.09 9.46
C CYS A 290 7.84 -10.56 10.70
N ARG A 291 7.51 -9.27 10.70
CA ARG A 291 6.73 -8.59 11.75
C ARG A 291 5.63 -7.76 11.11
N PHE A 292 4.37 -8.10 11.39
CA PHE A 292 3.20 -7.39 10.89
C PHE A 292 2.42 -6.86 12.09
N GLU A 293 2.34 -5.54 12.22
CA GLU A 293 1.66 -4.89 13.33
C GLU A 293 0.86 -3.69 12.82
N ASP A 294 -0.29 -3.50 13.46
CA ASP A 294 -1.15 -2.34 13.30
C ASP A 294 -1.53 -2.03 11.83
N ASN A 295 -1.58 -3.04 10.97
CA ASN A 295 -2.18 -2.96 9.64
C ASN A 295 -3.69 -3.19 9.75
N TRP A 296 -4.49 -2.49 8.94
CA TRP A 296 -5.95 -2.47 9.13
C TRP A 296 -6.62 -3.85 8.98
N ASP A 297 -6.07 -4.71 8.14
CA ASP A 297 -6.68 -5.97 7.70
C ASP A 297 -5.78 -7.18 8.06
N ASP A 298 -5.83 -8.27 7.31
CA ASP A 298 -5.05 -9.49 7.58
C ASP A 298 -3.52 -9.27 7.60
N GLY A 299 -2.80 -9.94 8.50
CA GLY A 299 -1.33 -10.00 8.43
C GLY A 299 -0.82 -10.74 7.17
N SER A 300 -1.56 -11.77 6.75
CA SER A 300 -1.32 -12.47 5.48
C SER A 300 -2.59 -13.13 4.97
N ASN A 301 -2.81 -13.08 3.65
CA ASN A 301 -3.84 -13.86 2.98
C ASN A 301 -3.26 -14.60 1.75
N VAL A 302 -3.54 -15.89 1.59
CA VAL A 302 -3.05 -16.73 0.50
C VAL A 302 -4.22 -17.49 -0.12
N HIS A 303 -4.61 -17.14 -1.33
CA HIS A 303 -5.81 -17.71 -1.94
C HIS A 303 -5.79 -17.73 -3.48
N GLY A 304 -6.75 -18.47 -4.06
CA GLY A 304 -7.07 -18.43 -5.48
C GLY A 304 -8.32 -17.59 -5.78
N ILE A 305 -8.66 -17.41 -7.06
CA ILE A 305 -9.87 -16.70 -7.48
C ILE A 305 -10.93 -17.66 -8.01
N TYR A 306 -12.11 -17.66 -7.39
CA TYR A 306 -13.32 -18.23 -7.98
C TYR A 306 -13.93 -17.29 -9.03
N ARG A 307 -14.45 -17.89 -10.11
CA ARG A 307 -15.15 -17.19 -11.17
C ARG A 307 -16.56 -17.75 -11.26
N VAL A 308 -17.54 -16.87 -11.47
CA VAL A 308 -18.93 -17.31 -11.59
C VAL A 308 -19.23 -17.65 -13.04
N VAL A 309 -19.69 -18.87 -13.28
CA VAL A 309 -20.21 -19.30 -14.58
C VAL A 309 -21.53 -18.57 -14.85
N THR A 310 -21.58 -17.77 -15.91
CA THR A 310 -22.77 -17.01 -16.32
C THR A 310 -23.50 -17.66 -17.48
N GLN A 311 -22.79 -18.42 -18.31
CA GLN A 311 -23.36 -19.22 -19.40
C GLN A 311 -22.58 -20.53 -19.55
N ARG A 312 -23.27 -21.57 -20.02
CA ARG A 312 -22.69 -22.90 -20.21
C ARG A 312 -23.26 -23.54 -21.47
N GLY A 313 -22.36 -24.01 -22.34
CA GLY A 313 -22.66 -24.93 -23.43
C GLY A 313 -22.13 -26.33 -23.13
N PRO A 314 -22.19 -27.26 -24.11
CA PRO A 314 -21.70 -28.63 -23.93
C PRO A 314 -20.22 -28.70 -23.56
N ASN A 315 -19.37 -27.88 -24.22
CA ASN A 315 -17.91 -27.91 -24.09
C ASN A 315 -17.32 -26.52 -23.83
N TRP A 316 -18.12 -25.56 -23.38
CA TRP A 316 -17.64 -24.20 -23.07
C TRP A 316 -18.42 -23.59 -21.90
N VAL A 317 -17.77 -22.68 -21.19
CA VAL A 317 -18.39 -21.82 -20.17
C VAL A 317 -17.97 -20.38 -20.40
N VAL A 318 -18.87 -19.44 -20.12
CA VAL A 318 -18.52 -18.03 -19.95
C VAL A 318 -18.50 -17.76 -18.46
N THR A 319 -17.44 -17.12 -17.99
CA THR A 319 -17.29 -16.77 -16.59
C THR A 319 -17.16 -15.27 -16.40
N GLN A 320 -17.41 -14.81 -15.17
CA GLN A 320 -17.27 -13.42 -14.80
C GLN A 320 -16.59 -13.30 -13.43
N VAL A 321 -15.79 -12.24 -13.25
CA VAL A 321 -15.40 -11.80 -11.91
C VAL A 321 -16.62 -11.26 -11.17
N ARG A 322 -16.70 -11.50 -9.86
CA ARG A 322 -17.74 -10.90 -9.02
C ARG A 322 -17.27 -9.62 -8.36
N HIS A 323 -16.04 -9.60 -7.86
CA HIS A 323 -15.48 -8.42 -7.21
C HIS A 323 -14.69 -7.58 -8.23
N PHE A 324 -14.92 -6.28 -8.28
CA PHE A 324 -14.25 -5.41 -9.24
C PHE A 324 -12.72 -5.36 -9.03
N GLN A 325 -12.25 -5.54 -7.80
CA GLN A 325 -10.80 -5.65 -7.49
C GLN A 325 -10.17 -6.99 -7.94
N GLN A 326 -10.94 -7.89 -8.57
CA GLN A 326 -10.39 -9.10 -9.23
C GLN A 326 -10.23 -8.91 -10.74
N LEU A 327 -10.65 -7.75 -11.29
CA LEU A 327 -10.47 -7.43 -12.70
C LEU A 327 -8.98 -7.50 -13.07
N GLY A 328 -8.69 -7.95 -14.29
CA GLY A 328 -7.34 -8.03 -14.85
C GLY A 328 -6.47 -9.20 -14.36
N VAL A 329 -6.91 -9.97 -13.37
CA VAL A 329 -6.29 -11.25 -13.02
C VAL A 329 -6.70 -12.31 -14.06
N GLY A 330 -5.75 -13.11 -14.53
CA GLY A 330 -5.97 -14.20 -15.47
C GLY A 330 -6.77 -15.36 -14.84
N MET A 331 -7.40 -16.16 -15.69
CA MET A 331 -8.02 -17.42 -15.27
C MET A 331 -7.03 -18.59 -15.34
N GLY A 332 -6.06 -18.51 -16.24
CA GLY A 332 -5.03 -19.49 -16.52
C GLY A 332 -4.03 -18.87 -17.48
N GLU A 333 -2.88 -19.50 -17.63
CA GLU A 333 -1.78 -19.00 -18.45
C GLU A 333 -1.60 -19.83 -19.74
N GLU A 334 -2.07 -21.08 -19.78
CA GLU A 334 -1.68 -22.03 -20.82
C GLU A 334 -2.78 -23.05 -21.20
N ASP A 335 -2.72 -23.53 -22.46
CA ASP A 335 -3.47 -24.72 -22.89
C ASP A 335 -3.08 -25.91 -22.00
N GLY A 336 -4.07 -26.52 -21.36
CA GLY A 336 -3.87 -27.63 -20.42
C GLY A 336 -4.07 -27.28 -18.95
N ASP A 337 -4.29 -26.01 -18.62
CA ASP A 337 -4.78 -25.61 -17.29
C ASP A 337 -6.07 -26.36 -16.94
N ARG A 338 -6.16 -26.81 -15.68
CA ARG A 338 -7.33 -27.54 -15.16
C ARG A 338 -8.14 -26.63 -14.24
N PHE A 339 -9.43 -26.57 -14.51
CA PHE A 339 -10.40 -25.81 -13.73
C PHE A 339 -11.32 -26.82 -13.04
N GLU A 340 -11.31 -26.81 -11.71
CA GLU A 340 -12.14 -27.69 -10.87
C GLU A 340 -13.45 -27.03 -10.44
#